data_AF-A0A960JIE9-F1
#
_entry.id   AF-A0A960JIE9-F1
#
_cell.length_a   1.000
_cell.length_b   1.000
_cell.length_c   1.000
_cell.angle_alpha   90.00
_cell.angle_beta   90.00
_cell.angle_gamma   90.00
#
_symmetry.space_group_name_H-M   'P 1'
#
loop_
_entity.id
_entity.type
_entity.pdbx_description
1 polymer ?
#
loop_
_entity_poly.entity_id
_entity_poly.type
_entity_poly.pdbx_seq_one_letter_code
_entity_poly.pdbx_strand_id
1 'polypeptide(L)'
;MKNQKGFSLIELLIVVVIIGIIAAIAIPNLLAARRSANEGAAVSTQRMLHSSQVTFAATQGSGNYAGGTAFANGLLALNTANLIDAVVASGVKSGYNFATFATDRAGQVPSSFTVGSAPTVTSGVTQTGTRRFCVATDGVMRSDNVAANLGTNIAADGGCTAAAYATVME
;
A
#
# COMPACT_ATOMS: atom_id res chain seq x y z
N MET A 1 -10.71 -61.75 9.97
CA MET A 1 -9.51 -60.94 10.26
C MET A 1 -9.43 -59.85 9.20
N LYS A 2 -9.47 -58.57 9.58
CA LYS A 2 -9.45 -57.45 8.62
C LYS A 2 -7.99 -57.21 8.20
N ASN A 3 -7.67 -57.42 6.93
CA ASN A 3 -6.36 -57.07 6.34
C ASN A 3 -6.15 -55.55 6.44
N GLN A 4 -5.44 -55.10 7.47
CA GLN A 4 -4.92 -53.74 7.50
C GLN A 4 -3.69 -53.69 6.61
N LYS A 5 -3.85 -53.17 5.39
CA LYS A 5 -2.70 -52.79 4.55
C LYS A 5 -2.11 -51.51 5.15
N GLY A 6 -0.96 -51.63 5.81
CA GLY A 6 -0.20 -50.47 6.26
C GLY A 6 0.38 -49.71 5.07
N PHE A 7 0.37 -48.38 5.15
CA PHE A 7 1.00 -47.50 4.17
C PHE A 7 2.51 -47.72 4.19
N SER A 8 3.14 -47.90 3.03
CA SER A 8 4.58 -48.12 2.94
C SER A 8 5.35 -46.81 3.13
N LEU A 9 6.48 -46.86 3.84
CA LEU A 9 7.36 -45.70 4.00
C LEU A 9 7.87 -45.18 2.65
N ILE A 10 8.08 -46.05 1.67
CA ILE A 10 8.48 -45.64 0.32
C ILE A 10 7.36 -44.92 -0.44
N GLU A 11 6.10 -45.29 -0.19
CA GLU A 11 4.94 -44.60 -0.79
C GLU A 11 4.86 -43.18 -0.24
N LEU A 12 5.09 -42.99 1.05
CA LEU A 12 5.09 -41.66 1.65
C LEU A 12 6.29 -40.81 1.19
N LEU A 13 7.45 -41.44 0.96
CA LEU A 13 8.66 -40.76 0.50
C LEU A 13 8.51 -40.19 -0.92
N ILE A 14 7.97 -40.95 -1.87
CA ILE A 14 7.77 -40.45 -3.24
C ILE A 14 6.77 -39.28 -3.25
N VAL A 15 5.72 -39.36 -2.43
CA VAL A 15 4.71 -38.30 -2.34
C VAL A 15 5.32 -36.98 -1.84
N VAL A 16 6.13 -37.00 -0.77
CA VAL A 16 6.77 -35.77 -0.27
C VAL A 16 7.78 -35.20 -1.26
N VAL A 17 8.48 -36.03 -2.05
CA VAL A 17 9.39 -35.56 -3.10
C VAL A 17 8.63 -34.82 -4.20
N ILE A 18 7.52 -35.38 -4.68
CA ILE A 18 6.71 -34.74 -5.73
C ILE A 18 6.10 -33.43 -5.22
N ILE A 19 5.53 -33.42 -4.00
CA ILE A 19 5.01 -32.19 -3.38
C ILE A 19 6.12 -31.15 -3.22
N GLY A 20 7.33 -31.57 -2.83
CA GLY A 20 8.50 -30.69 -2.71
C GLY A 20 8.88 -30.00 -4.01
N ILE A 21 8.89 -30.74 -5.14
CA ILE A 21 9.18 -30.17 -6.47
C ILE A 21 8.10 -29.17 -6.88
N ILE A 22 6.82 -29.50 -6.68
CA ILE A 22 5.70 -28.61 -6.99
C ILE A 22 5.80 -27.34 -6.13
N ALA A 23 6.06 -27.49 -4.83
CA ALA A 23 6.16 -26.36 -3.91
C ALA A 23 7.31 -25.41 -4.28
N ALA A 24 8.46 -25.95 -4.70
CA ALA A 24 9.62 -25.15 -5.11
C ALA A 24 9.31 -24.20 -6.28
N ILE A 25 8.45 -24.60 -7.22
CA ILE A 25 8.04 -23.78 -8.38
C ILE A 25 6.85 -22.89 -8.01
N ALA A 26 5.89 -23.43 -7.27
CA ALA A 26 4.64 -22.74 -6.96
C ALA A 26 4.81 -21.58 -5.98
N ILE A 27 5.65 -21.73 -4.95
CA ILE A 27 5.86 -20.70 -3.91
C ILE A 27 6.39 -19.37 -4.50
N PRO A 28 7.48 -19.33 -5.29
CA PRO A 28 7.99 -18.06 -5.81
C PRO A 28 6.97 -17.37 -6.74
N ASN A 29 6.24 -18.14 -7.56
CA ASN A 29 5.21 -17.58 -8.44
C ASN A 29 4.03 -17.02 -7.62
N LEU A 30 3.58 -17.73 -6.59
CA LEU A 30 2.53 -17.27 -5.69
C LEU A 30 2.93 -15.97 -4.98
N LEU A 31 4.19 -15.87 -4.52
CA LEU A 31 4.70 -14.66 -3.87
C LEU A 31 4.75 -13.47 -4.84
N ALA A 32 5.17 -13.69 -6.09
CA ALA A 32 5.15 -12.65 -7.12
C ALA A 32 3.72 -12.18 -7.45
N ALA A 33 2.78 -13.12 -7.60
CA ALA A 33 1.37 -12.81 -7.82
C ALA A 33 0.76 -12.02 -6.65
N ARG A 34 1.09 -12.39 -5.40
CA ARG A 34 0.66 -11.64 -4.21
C ARG A 34 1.20 -10.22 -4.19
N ARG A 35 2.49 -10.01 -4.52
CA ARG A 35 3.07 -8.66 -4.61
C ARG A 35 2.35 -7.80 -5.65
N SER A 36 2.06 -8.34 -6.83
CA SER A 36 1.29 -7.63 -7.86
C SER A 36 -0.12 -7.29 -7.41
N ALA A 37 -0.80 -8.20 -6.70
CA ALA A 37 -2.13 -7.96 -6.16
C ALA A 37 -2.11 -6.86 -5.07
N ASN A 38 -1.10 -6.87 -4.19
CA ASN A 38 -0.90 -5.85 -3.18
C ASN A 38 -0.65 -4.47 -3.80
N GLU A 39 0.18 -4.40 -4.84
CA GLU A 39 0.42 -3.16 -5.60
C GLU A 39 -0.87 -2.62 -6.23
N GLY A 40 -1.68 -3.48 -6.86
CA GLY A 40 -2.98 -3.10 -7.40
C GLY A 40 -3.94 -2.58 -6.33
N ALA A 41 -3.98 -3.23 -5.17
CA ALA A 41 -4.78 -2.79 -4.02
C ALA A 41 -4.27 -1.47 -3.41
N ALA A 42 -2.96 -1.22 -3.46
CA ALA A 42 -2.39 0.04 -3.00
C ALA A 42 -2.78 1.19 -3.91
N VAL A 43 -2.68 1.01 -5.23
CA VAL A 43 -3.09 2.02 -6.22
C VAL A 43 -4.59 2.32 -6.10
N SER A 44 -5.46 1.32 -5.93
CA SER A 44 -6.89 1.55 -5.76
C SER A 44 -7.21 2.29 -4.46
N THR A 45 -6.54 1.92 -3.35
CA THR A 45 -6.66 2.61 -2.06
C THR A 45 -6.18 4.06 -2.17
N GLN A 46 -5.12 4.34 -2.94
CA GLN A 46 -4.63 5.70 -3.16
C GLN A 46 -5.68 6.59 -3.86
N ARG A 47 -6.34 6.07 -4.90
CA ARG A 47 -7.40 6.78 -5.63
C ARG A 47 -8.62 7.03 -4.75
N MET A 48 -8.97 6.04 -3.94
CA MET A 48 -10.02 6.19 -2.94
C MET A 48 -9.65 7.31 -1.94
N LEU A 49 -8.45 7.27 -1.37
CA LEU A 49 -7.97 8.29 -0.43
C LEU A 49 -7.94 9.68 -1.05
N HIS A 50 -7.50 9.83 -2.31
CA HIS A 50 -7.56 11.10 -3.03
C HIS A 50 -9.01 11.64 -3.09
N SER A 51 -9.97 10.80 -3.46
CA SER A 51 -11.38 11.19 -3.55
C SER A 51 -11.95 11.55 -2.18
N SER A 52 -11.58 10.80 -1.12
CA SER A 52 -11.96 11.10 0.26
C SER A 52 -11.37 12.43 0.74
N GLN A 53 -10.14 12.77 0.36
CA GLN A 53 -9.51 14.05 0.68
C GLN A 53 -10.26 15.23 0.05
N VAL A 54 -10.57 15.14 -1.25
CA VAL A 54 -11.36 16.17 -1.95
C VAL A 54 -12.75 16.33 -1.32
N THR A 55 -13.40 15.21 -0.98
CA THR A 55 -14.72 15.22 -0.31
C THR A 55 -14.63 15.85 1.08
N PHE A 56 -13.57 15.54 1.84
CA PHE A 56 -13.34 16.13 3.16
C PHE A 56 -13.22 17.65 3.06
N ALA A 57 -12.39 18.16 2.14
CA ALA A 57 -12.20 19.59 1.95
C ALA A 57 -13.50 20.32 1.58
N ALA A 58 -14.37 19.68 0.79
CA ALA A 58 -15.65 20.23 0.37
C ALA A 58 -16.75 20.20 1.46
N THR A 59 -16.63 19.34 2.46
CA THR A 59 -17.70 19.09 3.44
C THR A 59 -17.35 19.53 4.85
N GLN A 60 -16.24 19.03 5.41
CA GLN A 60 -15.88 19.18 6.82
C GLN A 60 -14.59 19.99 7.02
N GLY A 61 -13.73 20.03 6.01
CA GLY A 61 -12.42 20.67 6.07
C GLY A 61 -12.42 22.18 5.82
N SER A 62 -13.56 22.79 5.47
CA SER A 62 -13.66 24.24 5.17
C SER A 62 -12.64 24.69 4.11
N GLY A 63 -12.41 23.86 3.08
CA GLY A 63 -11.39 24.08 2.05
C GLY A 63 -9.99 23.54 2.40
N ASN A 64 -9.77 23.01 3.60
CA ASN A 64 -8.56 22.29 3.98
C ASN A 64 -8.74 20.78 3.85
N TYR A 65 -7.64 20.08 3.60
CA TYR A 65 -7.63 18.62 3.46
C TYR A 65 -7.45 17.92 4.80
N ALA A 66 -7.82 16.63 4.86
CA ALA A 66 -7.63 15.83 6.06
C ALA A 66 -6.14 15.50 6.25
N GLY A 67 -5.51 16.21 7.17
CA GLY A 67 -4.12 16.06 7.53
C GLY A 67 -3.56 17.41 7.93
N GLY A 68 -3.10 17.53 9.17
CA GLY A 68 -2.29 18.69 9.56
C GLY A 68 -0.82 18.46 9.25
N THR A 69 0.04 19.33 9.76
CA THR A 69 1.51 19.17 9.73
C THR A 69 2.03 17.90 10.41
N ALA A 70 1.16 17.09 11.05
CA ALA A 70 1.49 15.82 11.68
C ALA A 70 0.94 14.62 10.87
N PHE A 71 1.86 13.77 10.39
CA PHE A 71 1.70 12.64 9.45
C PHE A 71 0.68 11.54 9.83
N ALA A 72 0.19 11.51 11.06
CA ALA A 72 -0.68 10.44 11.57
C ALA A 72 -2.18 10.82 11.62
N ASN A 73 -2.52 12.10 11.50
CA ASN A 73 -3.88 12.55 11.81
C ASN A 73 -4.83 12.58 10.62
N GLY A 74 -4.34 12.54 9.37
CA GLY A 74 -5.21 12.71 8.20
C GLY A 74 -6.09 11.50 7.90
N LEU A 75 -5.55 10.27 7.99
CA LEU A 75 -6.33 9.04 7.85
C LEU A 75 -7.39 8.91 8.96
N LEU A 76 -7.02 9.22 10.19
CA LEU A 76 -7.96 9.21 11.30
C LEU A 76 -9.08 10.26 11.10
N ALA A 77 -8.73 11.47 10.65
CA ALA A 77 -9.71 12.51 10.35
C ALA A 77 -10.67 12.10 9.23
N LEU A 78 -10.20 11.44 8.17
CA LEU A 78 -11.06 10.88 7.13
C LEU A 78 -12.00 9.79 7.67
N ASN A 79 -11.53 8.98 8.62
CA ASN A 79 -12.37 7.95 9.24
C ASN A 79 -13.42 8.54 10.19
N THR A 80 -13.05 9.52 11.02
CA THR A 80 -14.00 10.26 11.85
C THR A 80 -15.07 10.96 11.00
N ALA A 81 -14.69 11.41 9.81
CA ALA A 81 -15.58 11.96 8.78
C ALA A 81 -16.44 10.90 8.06
N ASN A 82 -16.30 9.61 8.39
CA ASN A 82 -16.94 8.47 7.72
C ASN A 82 -16.64 8.34 6.21
N LEU A 83 -15.49 8.84 5.76
CA LEU A 83 -15.08 8.83 4.35
C LEU A 83 -14.21 7.63 3.97
N ILE A 84 -13.71 6.90 4.97
CA ILE A 84 -12.92 5.67 4.80
C ILE A 84 -13.23 4.65 5.89
N ASP A 85 -12.94 3.37 5.61
CA ASP A 85 -13.07 2.28 6.57
C ASP A 85 -11.95 2.28 7.65
N ALA A 86 -12.16 1.55 8.74
CA ALA A 86 -11.21 1.45 9.85
C ALA A 86 -9.89 0.74 9.48
N VAL A 87 -9.89 -0.12 8.46
CA VAL A 87 -8.68 -0.81 7.99
C VAL A 87 -7.75 0.18 7.31
N VAL A 88 -8.26 1.02 6.42
CA VAL A 88 -7.50 2.09 5.76
C VAL A 88 -7.08 3.15 6.78
N ALA A 89 -7.95 3.46 7.76
CA ALA A 89 -7.65 4.39 8.84
C ALA A 89 -6.46 3.97 9.70
N SER A 90 -6.22 2.66 9.84
CA SER A 90 -5.07 2.10 10.57
C SER A 90 -3.72 2.41 9.91
N GLY A 91 -3.73 2.88 8.66
CA GLY A 91 -2.53 3.15 7.88
C GLY A 91 -1.88 1.91 7.27
N VAL A 92 -2.45 0.71 7.43
CA VAL A 92 -1.92 -0.52 6.81
C VAL A 92 -3.04 -1.30 6.12
N LYS A 93 -2.86 -1.59 4.82
CA LYS A 93 -3.79 -2.43 4.04
C LYS A 93 -3.04 -3.21 2.98
N SER A 94 -3.34 -4.51 2.85
CA SER A 94 -2.78 -5.39 1.81
C SER A 94 -1.23 -5.36 1.73
N GLY A 95 -0.55 -5.32 2.88
CA GLY A 95 0.92 -5.29 2.93
C GLY A 95 1.55 -3.95 2.52
N TYR A 96 0.75 -2.89 2.46
CA TYR A 96 1.18 -1.52 2.22
C TYR A 96 0.84 -0.64 3.41
N ASN A 97 1.77 0.25 3.73
CA ASN A 97 1.57 1.35 4.66
C ASN A 97 1.09 2.57 3.86
N PHE A 98 0.17 3.34 4.43
CA PHE A 98 -0.40 4.55 3.87
C PHE A 98 -0.22 5.69 4.86
N ALA A 99 0.08 6.87 4.34
CA ALA A 99 -0.02 8.10 5.11
C ALA A 99 -0.50 9.24 4.23
N THR A 100 -1.02 10.25 4.92
CA THR A 100 -1.53 11.47 4.32
C THR A 100 -0.80 12.65 4.96
N PHE A 101 -0.33 13.56 4.13
CA PHE A 101 0.20 14.83 4.54
C PHE A 101 -0.64 15.93 3.90
N ALA A 102 -1.01 16.96 4.66
CA ALA A 102 -1.68 18.11 4.10
C ALA A 102 -1.13 19.40 4.72
N THR A 103 -1.14 20.45 3.90
CA THR A 103 -0.78 21.81 4.30
C THR A 103 -2.05 22.63 4.23
N ASP A 104 -2.41 23.23 5.36
CA ASP A 104 -3.58 24.10 5.45
C ASP A 104 -3.37 25.37 4.63
N ARG A 105 -4.49 25.99 4.23
CA ARG A 105 -4.47 27.28 3.57
C ARG A 105 -3.84 28.34 4.48
N ALA A 106 -2.84 29.05 3.97
CA ALA A 106 -2.19 30.16 4.66
C ALA A 106 -2.20 31.41 3.76
N GLY A 107 -3.08 32.36 4.07
CA GLY A 107 -3.24 33.58 3.26
C GLY A 107 -3.68 33.27 1.82
N GLN A 108 -2.81 33.60 0.84
CA GLN A 108 -3.02 33.32 -0.58
C GLN A 108 -2.52 31.93 -1.01
N VAL A 109 -1.79 31.22 -0.15
CA VAL A 109 -1.30 29.86 -0.46
C VAL A 109 -2.47 28.88 -0.34
N PRO A 110 -2.86 28.17 -1.42
CA PRO A 110 -3.94 27.20 -1.37
C PRO A 110 -3.54 26.01 -0.49
N SER A 111 -4.54 25.35 0.09
CA SER A 111 -4.33 24.08 0.77
C SER A 111 -3.86 23.02 -0.22
N SER A 112 -3.07 22.07 0.25
CA SER A 112 -2.60 20.95 -0.57
C SER A 112 -2.52 19.68 0.25
N PHE A 113 -2.60 18.53 -0.40
CA PHE A 113 -2.39 17.24 0.22
C PHE A 113 -1.53 16.33 -0.65
N THR A 114 -0.99 15.31 0.00
CA THR A 114 -0.29 14.19 -0.60
C THR A 114 -0.68 12.93 0.15
N VAL A 115 -1.01 11.89 -0.60
CA VAL A 115 -1.17 10.53 -0.07
C VAL A 115 0.00 9.71 -0.58
N GLY A 116 0.76 9.13 0.35
CA GLY A 116 1.87 8.24 0.05
C GLY A 116 1.53 6.81 0.47
N SER A 117 2.01 5.84 -0.29
CA SER A 117 1.95 4.43 0.12
C SER A 117 3.24 3.71 -0.22
N ALA A 118 3.70 2.85 0.67
CA ALA A 118 4.89 2.04 0.45
C ALA A 118 4.76 0.65 1.10
N PRO A 119 5.48 -0.36 0.59
CA PRO A 119 5.34 -1.72 1.08
C PRO A 119 5.82 -1.83 2.53
N THR A 120 5.07 -2.57 3.37
CA THR A 120 5.41 -2.81 4.78
C THR A 120 6.71 -3.60 4.94
N VAL A 121 7.00 -4.50 4.00
CA VAL A 121 8.28 -5.21 3.92
C VAL A 121 8.93 -4.87 2.59
N THR A 122 10.09 -4.24 2.63
CA THR A 122 10.76 -3.63 1.47
C THR A 122 11.86 -4.49 0.86
N SER A 123 12.26 -5.61 1.50
CA SER A 123 13.35 -6.47 1.04
C SER A 123 13.12 -7.94 1.40
N GLY A 124 13.84 -8.83 0.72
CA GLY A 124 13.79 -10.27 0.96
C GLY A 124 12.63 -10.99 0.28
N VAL A 125 12.55 -12.30 0.51
CA VAL A 125 11.56 -13.19 -0.14
C VAL A 125 10.12 -12.85 0.26
N THR A 126 9.95 -12.31 1.48
CA THR A 126 8.66 -11.91 2.07
C THR A 126 8.26 -10.47 1.77
N GLN A 127 8.96 -9.79 0.85
CA GLN A 127 8.63 -8.43 0.42
C GLN A 127 7.15 -8.35 0.00
N THR A 128 6.45 -7.33 0.48
CA THR A 128 5.00 -7.16 0.25
C THR A 128 4.69 -6.40 -1.03
N GLY A 129 5.67 -5.70 -1.60
CA GLY A 129 5.58 -5.05 -2.90
C GLY A 129 6.94 -4.45 -3.32
N THR A 130 7.08 -4.15 -4.61
CA THR A 130 8.35 -3.69 -5.22
C THR A 130 8.34 -2.19 -5.52
N ARG A 131 7.17 -1.55 -5.43
CA ARG A 131 6.94 -0.15 -5.79
C ARG A 131 6.27 0.59 -4.66
N ARG A 132 6.58 1.87 -4.53
CA ARG A 132 5.80 2.84 -3.75
C ARG A 132 4.99 3.71 -4.69
N PHE A 133 3.92 4.29 -4.15
CA PHE A 133 2.99 5.13 -4.89
C PHE A 133 2.74 6.44 -4.15
N CYS A 134 2.38 7.47 -4.88
CA CYS A 134 1.81 8.69 -4.31
C CYS A 134 0.79 9.32 -5.24
N VAL A 135 -0.05 10.15 -4.66
CA VAL A 135 -0.91 11.09 -5.38
C VAL A 135 -0.93 12.40 -4.60
N ALA A 136 -0.83 13.52 -5.32
CA ALA A 136 -0.96 14.85 -4.73
C ALA A 136 -2.34 15.44 -5.09
N THR A 137 -2.57 16.66 -4.63
CA THR A 137 -3.74 17.49 -4.98
C THR A 137 -3.97 17.63 -6.50
N ASP A 138 -2.95 17.38 -7.31
CA ASP A 138 -3.05 17.40 -8.77
C ASP A 138 -3.73 16.15 -9.37
N GLY A 139 -4.04 15.15 -8.56
CA GLY A 139 -4.70 13.91 -8.98
C GLY A 139 -3.81 12.96 -9.78
N VAL A 140 -2.54 13.31 -10.01
CA VAL A 140 -1.62 12.50 -10.81
C VAL A 140 -1.02 11.41 -9.94
N MET A 141 -1.30 10.15 -10.29
CA MET A 141 -0.71 8.98 -9.64
C MET A 141 0.75 8.86 -10.09
N ARG A 142 1.67 8.75 -9.13
CA ARG A 142 3.10 8.55 -9.38
C ARG A 142 3.62 7.33 -8.65
N SER A 143 4.71 6.75 -9.15
CA SER A 143 5.33 5.56 -8.59
C SER A 143 6.85 5.61 -8.66
N ASP A 144 7.48 4.85 -7.77
CA ASP A 144 8.93 4.64 -7.75
C ASP A 144 9.23 3.19 -7.32
N ASN A 145 10.24 2.58 -7.93
CA ASN A 145 10.72 1.23 -7.65
C ASN A 145 12.17 1.21 -7.10
N VAL A 146 12.77 2.37 -6.82
CA VAL A 146 14.10 2.46 -6.22
C VAL A 146 14.08 1.89 -4.80
N ALA A 147 14.79 0.78 -4.58
CA ALA A 147 14.79 0.05 -3.32
C ALA A 147 15.15 0.91 -2.10
N ALA A 148 16.07 1.86 -2.24
CA ALA A 148 16.47 2.81 -1.19
C ALA A 148 15.32 3.73 -0.74
N ASN A 149 14.31 3.91 -1.59
CA ASN A 149 13.22 4.86 -1.38
C ASN A 149 11.91 4.20 -0.91
N LEU A 150 11.81 2.87 -0.92
CA LEU A 150 10.57 2.11 -0.67
C LEU A 150 10.00 2.25 0.76
N GLY A 151 10.69 2.91 1.69
CA GLY A 151 10.17 3.16 3.05
C GLY A 151 10.34 4.59 3.57
N THR A 152 11.05 5.45 2.83
CA THR A 152 11.49 6.77 3.31
C THR A 152 10.55 7.91 2.94
N ASN A 153 9.59 7.69 2.02
CA ASN A 153 8.77 8.75 1.42
C ASN A 153 7.31 8.78 1.89
N ILE A 154 6.95 8.00 2.91
CA ILE A 154 5.61 8.08 3.52
C ILE A 154 5.49 9.31 4.42
N ALA A 155 6.60 9.82 4.95
CA ALA A 155 6.61 10.94 5.89
C ALA A 155 7.81 11.86 5.62
N ALA A 156 7.56 13.05 5.04
CA ALA A 156 8.29 14.29 5.38
C ALA A 156 7.80 15.51 4.57
N ASP A 157 7.74 15.46 3.23
CA ASP A 157 7.93 16.71 2.46
C ASP A 157 6.82 17.11 1.47
N GLY A 158 5.66 16.45 1.44
CA GLY A 158 4.69 16.69 0.35
C GLY A 158 5.26 16.35 -1.04
N GLY A 159 6.31 15.53 -1.07
CA GLY A 159 7.15 15.23 -2.23
C GLY A 159 6.52 14.25 -3.21
N CYS A 160 5.21 14.30 -3.44
CA CYS A 160 4.64 13.61 -4.62
C CYS A 160 4.93 14.41 -5.88
N THR A 161 6.22 14.60 -6.17
CA THR A 161 6.71 15.36 -7.31
C THR A 161 7.41 14.42 -8.28
N ALA A 162 7.55 14.85 -9.54
CA ALA A 162 8.30 14.08 -10.54
C ALA A 162 9.79 13.88 -10.17
N ALA A 163 10.35 14.75 -9.33
CA ALA A 163 11.73 14.61 -8.84
C ALA A 163 11.88 13.51 -7.79
N ALA A 164 10.84 13.29 -6.98
CA ALA A 164 10.82 12.28 -5.94
C ALA A 164 10.18 10.96 -6.40
N TYR A 165 9.44 10.93 -7.51
CA TYR A 165 8.83 9.73 -8.08
C TYR A 165 9.14 9.61 -9.57
N ALA A 166 9.91 8.59 -9.92
CA ALA A 166 10.52 8.43 -11.24
C ALA A 166 9.53 8.13 -12.38
N THR A 167 8.27 7.80 -12.10
CA THR A 167 7.30 7.41 -13.14
C THR A 167 5.90 7.91 -12.82
N VAL A 168 5.30 8.62 -13.79
CA VAL A 168 3.86 8.96 -13.79
C VAL A 168 3.08 7.72 -14.25
N MET A 169 2.03 7.38 -13.53
CA MET A 169 1.10 6.30 -13.89
C MET A 169 -0.06 6.93 -14.66
N GLU A 170 -0.17 6.62 -15.94
CA GLU A 170 -1.38 6.92 -16.74
C GLU A 170 -2.58 6.07 -16.30
#